data_AF-A0A537GV92-F1
#
_entry.id   AF-A0A537GV92-F1
#
_cell.length_a   1.000
_cell.length_b   1.000
_cell.length_c   1.000
_cell.angle_alpha   90.00
_cell.angle_beta   90.00
_cell.angle_gamma   90.00
#
_symmetry.space_group_name_H-M   'P 1'
#
loop_
_entity.id
_entity.type
_entity.pdbx_description
1 polymer ?
#
loop_
_entity_poly.entity_id
_entity_poly.type
_entity_poly.pdbx_seq_one_letter_code
_entity_poly.pdbx_strand_id
1 'polypeptide(L)'
;MSDPPYDVEKDPYPLMSDWRQSERHHMIKAMRQMIDEATRMAKSKRAPASERIRWTRLAGQLIWYKDAILRSMSLESMEREMVVLKKASLSILRLFLAVASVPSNRYVLDMAHRTVRQSSYEPVTMG
;
A
#
# COMPACT_ATOMS: atom_id res chain seq x y z
N MET A 1 -30.73 15.08 -8.57
CA MET A 1 -29.40 14.97 -9.18
C MET A 1 -28.88 13.60 -8.80
N SER A 2 -28.75 12.71 -9.78
CA SER A 2 -28.26 11.34 -9.55
C SER A 2 -26.73 11.38 -9.60
N ASP A 3 -26.09 10.83 -8.57
CA ASP A 3 -24.65 10.64 -8.53
C ASP A 3 -24.21 9.82 -9.75
N PRO A 4 -23.11 10.19 -10.45
CA PRO A 4 -22.62 9.38 -11.55
C PRO A 4 -22.16 8.03 -10.99
N PRO A 5 -22.41 6.92 -11.71
CA PRO A 5 -21.94 5.61 -11.28
C PRO A 5 -20.42 5.67 -11.24
N TYR A 6 -19.83 5.35 -10.10
CA TYR A 6 -18.40 5.05 -10.00
C TYR A 6 -18.15 3.85 -10.92
N ASP A 7 -17.80 4.13 -12.17
CA ASP A 7 -17.21 3.16 -13.05
C ASP A 7 -15.88 2.81 -12.39
N VAL A 8 -15.83 1.65 -11.74
CA VAL A 8 -14.62 1.10 -11.17
C VAL A 8 -13.76 0.75 -12.38
N GLU A 9 -13.08 1.77 -12.90
CA GLU A 9 -11.97 1.64 -13.82
C GLU A 9 -11.10 0.53 -13.23
N LYS A 10 -11.17 -0.66 -13.85
CA LYS A 10 -10.35 -1.81 -13.47
C LYS A 10 -8.92 -1.29 -13.48
N ASP A 11 -8.38 -1.11 -12.27
CA ASP A 11 -7.03 -0.61 -12.08
C ASP A 11 -6.11 -1.36 -13.07
N PRO A 12 -5.45 -0.69 -14.04
CA PRO A 12 -4.58 -1.38 -14.99
C PRO A 12 -3.28 -1.90 -14.35
N TYR A 13 -3.07 -1.59 -13.07
CA TYR A 13 -1.86 -1.94 -12.32
C TYR A 13 -1.64 -3.43 -11.95
N PRO A 14 -2.66 -4.30 -11.72
CA PRO A 14 -2.42 -5.71 -11.35
C PRO A 14 -1.74 -6.48 -12.50
N LEU A 15 -2.22 -6.32 -13.74
CA LEU A 15 -1.59 -6.97 -14.90
C LEU A 15 -0.14 -6.52 -15.11
N MET A 16 0.13 -5.22 -14.93
CA MET A 16 1.48 -4.67 -15.06
C MET A 16 2.39 -5.08 -13.90
N SER A 17 1.85 -5.29 -12.69
CA SER A 17 2.63 -5.78 -11.56
C SER A 17 2.99 -7.25 -11.69
N ASP A 18 2.05 -8.07 -12.16
CA ASP A 18 2.24 -9.51 -12.31
C ASP A 18 3.22 -9.80 -13.45
N TRP A 19 3.10 -9.08 -14.56
CA TRP A 19 4.07 -9.15 -15.66
C TRP A 19 5.47 -8.67 -15.23
N ARG A 20 5.57 -7.61 -14.43
CA ARG A 20 6.87 -7.18 -13.89
C ARG A 20 7.43 -8.19 -12.89
N GLN A 21 6.60 -8.87 -12.10
CA GLN A 21 7.05 -9.94 -11.20
C GLN A 21 7.54 -11.17 -11.97
N SER A 22 6.86 -11.58 -13.05
CA SER A 22 7.28 -12.72 -13.87
C SER A 22 8.60 -12.43 -14.60
N GLU A 23 8.73 -11.25 -15.22
CA GLU A 23 9.97 -10.84 -15.89
C GLU A 23 11.15 -10.75 -14.91
N ARG A 24 10.92 -10.18 -13.72
CA ARG A 24 11.97 -10.13 -12.68
C ARG A 24 12.34 -11.53 -12.17
N HIS A 25 11.38 -12.46 -12.08
CA HIS A 25 11.68 -13.85 -11.74
C HIS A 25 12.57 -14.51 -12.81
N HIS A 26 12.27 -14.29 -14.09
CA HIS A 26 13.11 -14.76 -15.20
C HIS A 26 14.52 -14.18 -15.12
N MET A 27 14.66 -12.89 -14.85
CA MET A 27 15.96 -12.23 -14.68
C MET A 27 16.77 -12.84 -13.52
N ILE A 28 16.15 -13.02 -12.34
CA ILE A 28 16.83 -13.63 -11.17
C ILE A 28 17.26 -15.06 -11.49
N LYS A 29 16.43 -15.83 -12.20
CA LYS A 29 16.75 -17.21 -12.61
C LYS A 29 17.94 -17.23 -13.58
N ALA A 30 17.93 -16.38 -14.60
CA ALA A 30 19.05 -16.24 -15.55
C ALA A 30 20.34 -15.82 -14.83
N MET A 31 20.26 -14.86 -13.90
CA MET A 31 21.40 -14.43 -13.10
C MET A 31 21.97 -15.55 -12.23
N ARG A 32 21.13 -16.40 -11.62
CA ARG A 32 21.61 -17.58 -10.87
C ARG A 32 22.41 -18.52 -11.78
N GLN A 33 21.89 -18.83 -12.96
CA GLN A 33 22.59 -19.69 -13.94
C GLN A 33 23.95 -19.09 -14.35
N MET A 34 24.00 -17.78 -14.61
CA MET A 34 25.25 -17.10 -14.94
C MET A 34 26.25 -17.08 -13.77
N ILE A 35 25.77 -16.91 -12.53
CA ILE A 35 26.60 -16.98 -11.31
C ILE A 35 27.21 -18.38 -11.14
N ASP A 36 26.40 -19.42 -11.32
CA ASP A 36 26.84 -20.81 -11.17
C ASP A 36 27.91 -21.15 -12.23
N GLU A 37 27.69 -20.73 -13.47
CA GLU A 37 28.64 -20.91 -14.57
C GLU A 37 29.94 -20.14 -14.35
N ALA A 38 29.86 -18.85 -13.99
CA ALA A 38 31.05 -18.06 -13.68
C ALA A 38 31.84 -18.65 -12.50
N THR A 39 31.14 -19.15 -11.48
CA THR A 39 31.77 -19.80 -10.32
C THR A 39 32.43 -21.12 -10.70
N ARG A 40 31.79 -21.91 -11.58
CA ARG A 40 32.36 -23.16 -12.12
C ARG A 40 33.64 -22.89 -12.89
N MET A 41 33.64 -21.87 -13.74
CA MET A 41 34.81 -21.47 -14.53
C MET A 41 35.93 -20.90 -13.66
N ALA A 42 35.59 -20.12 -12.63
CA ALA A 42 36.55 -19.61 -11.65
C ALA A 42 37.27 -20.74 -10.87
N LYS A 43 36.59 -21.87 -10.63
CA LYS A 43 37.15 -23.05 -9.94
C LYS A 43 37.83 -24.04 -10.88
N SER A 44 37.76 -23.83 -12.20
CA SER A 44 38.30 -24.78 -13.19
C SER A 44 39.82 -24.86 -13.11
N LYS A 45 40.36 -26.04 -12.77
CA LYS A 45 41.81 -26.29 -12.73
C LYS A 45 42.47 -26.21 -14.11
N ARG A 46 41.71 -26.35 -15.19
CA ARG A 46 42.21 -26.31 -16.57
C ARG A 46 42.39 -24.89 -17.12
N ALA A 47 41.68 -23.91 -16.56
CA ALA A 47 41.77 -22.53 -17.00
C ALA A 47 43.00 -21.84 -16.39
N PRO A 48 43.72 -20.97 -17.12
CA PRO A 48 44.78 -20.14 -16.58
C PRO A 48 44.32 -19.27 -15.40
N ALA A 49 45.25 -18.92 -14.49
CA ALA A 49 44.92 -18.15 -13.29
C ALA A 49 44.28 -16.78 -13.62
N SER A 50 44.73 -16.11 -14.68
CA SER A 50 44.17 -14.83 -15.16
C SER A 50 42.70 -14.95 -15.55
N GLU A 51 42.31 -16.02 -16.23
CA GLU A 51 40.91 -16.27 -16.59
C GLU A 51 40.07 -16.56 -15.36
N ARG A 52 40.57 -17.39 -14.43
CA ARG A 52 39.85 -17.68 -13.18
C ARG A 52 39.56 -16.40 -12.38
N ILE A 53 40.52 -15.47 -12.32
CA ILE A 53 40.33 -14.16 -11.66
C ILE A 53 39.23 -13.35 -12.36
N ARG A 54 39.19 -13.35 -13.70
CA ARG A 54 38.13 -12.67 -14.47
C ARG A 54 36.76 -13.28 -14.16
N TRP A 55 36.66 -14.60 -14.12
CA TRP A 55 35.43 -15.32 -13.76
C TRP A 55 34.97 -15.04 -12.33
N THR A 56 35.90 -14.99 -11.36
CA THR A 56 35.59 -14.61 -9.98
C THR A 56 35.03 -13.19 -9.89
N ARG A 57 35.63 -12.23 -10.61
CA ARG A 57 35.14 -10.84 -10.66
C ARG A 57 33.74 -10.77 -11.26
N LEU A 58 33.50 -11.49 -12.37
CA LEU A 58 32.19 -11.55 -13.01
C LEU A 58 31.13 -12.15 -12.06
N ALA A 59 31.44 -13.23 -11.35
CA ALA A 59 30.54 -13.81 -10.36
C ALA A 59 30.16 -12.80 -9.26
N GLY A 60 31.14 -12.03 -8.76
CA GLY A 60 30.89 -10.95 -7.80
C GLY A 60 29.96 -9.86 -8.34
N GLN A 61 30.17 -9.41 -9.58
CA GLN A 61 29.29 -8.43 -10.23
C GLN A 61 27.86 -8.95 -10.39
N LEU A 62 27.70 -10.18 -10.83
CA LEU A 62 26.38 -10.81 -11.00
C LEU A 62 25.63 -10.98 -9.66
N ILE A 63 26.35 -11.31 -8.57
CA ILE A 63 25.78 -11.34 -7.23
C ILE A 63 25.27 -9.96 -6.82
N TRP A 64 26.05 -8.91 -7.08
CA TRP A 64 25.68 -7.54 -6.76
C TRP A 64 24.44 -7.08 -7.55
N TYR A 65 24.37 -7.36 -8.86
CA TYR A 65 23.20 -7.04 -9.67
C TYR A 65 21.93 -7.80 -9.23
N LYS A 66 22.06 -9.09 -8.90
CA LYS A 66 20.95 -9.88 -8.36
C LYS A 66 20.41 -9.27 -7.07
N ASP A 67 21.30 -8.83 -6.17
CA ASP A 67 20.95 -8.20 -4.92
C ASP A 67 20.27 -6.82 -5.12
N ALA A 68 20.74 -6.02 -6.08
CA ALA A 68 20.10 -4.74 -6.43
C ALA A 68 18.66 -4.93 -6.93
N ILE A 69 18.40 -5.95 -7.77
CA ILE A 69 17.05 -6.29 -8.23
C ILE A 69 16.17 -6.69 -7.05
N LEU A 70 16.67 -7.54 -6.15
CA LEU A 70 15.92 -7.94 -4.96
C LEU A 70 15.59 -6.75 -4.04
N ARG A 71 16.53 -5.82 -3.84
CA ARG A 71 16.29 -4.61 -3.03
C ARG A 71 15.26 -3.67 -3.67
N SER A 72 15.24 -3.54 -5.00
CA SER A 72 14.20 -2.76 -5.68
C SER A 72 12.78 -3.33 -5.48
N MET A 73 12.63 -4.65 -5.24
CA MET A 73 11.33 -5.24 -4.91
C MET A 73 10.79 -4.73 -3.57
N SER A 74 11.66 -4.57 -2.58
CA SER A 74 11.27 -4.05 -1.26
C SER A 74 10.83 -2.59 -1.34
N LEU A 75 11.51 -1.77 -2.17
CA LEU A 75 11.13 -0.39 -2.41
C LEU A 75 9.77 -0.28 -3.10
N GLU A 76 9.55 -1.01 -4.19
CA GLU A 76 8.28 -0.97 -4.91
C GLU A 76 7.11 -1.48 -4.06
N SER A 77 7.34 -2.51 -3.23
CA SER A 77 6.33 -2.98 -2.26
C SER A 77 6.01 -1.93 -1.20
N MET A 78 7.03 -1.24 -0.68
CA MET A 78 6.88 -0.18 0.31
C MET A 78 6.15 1.05 -0.26
N GLU A 79 6.42 1.43 -1.51
CA GLU A 79 5.71 2.50 -2.21
C GLU A 79 4.22 2.18 -2.36
N ARG A 80 3.86 0.92 -2.67
CA ARG A 80 2.45 0.49 -2.74
C ARG A 80 1.75 0.59 -1.39
N GLU A 81 2.38 0.10 -0.32
CA GLU A 81 1.85 0.21 1.04
C GLU A 81 1.63 1.68 1.43
N MET A 82 2.57 2.57 1.07
CA MET A 82 2.44 4.00 1.31
C MET A 82 1.25 4.62 0.57
N VAL A 83 0.97 4.20 -0.67
CA VAL A 83 -0.23 4.65 -1.42
C VAL A 83 -1.52 4.18 -0.74
N VAL A 84 -1.57 2.93 -0.27
CA VAL A 84 -2.73 2.38 0.46
C VAL A 84 -2.97 3.15 1.75
N LEU A 85 -1.91 3.36 2.54
CA LEU A 85 -1.96 4.14 3.78
C LEU A 85 -2.40 5.59 3.54
N LYS A 86 -1.93 6.23 2.46
CA LYS A 86 -2.37 7.58 2.07
C LYS A 86 -3.86 7.62 1.71
N LYS A 87 -4.38 6.61 1.00
CA LYS A 87 -5.82 6.51 0.71
C LYS A 87 -6.63 6.30 1.99
N ALA A 88 -6.21 5.40 2.87
CA ALA A 88 -6.89 5.12 4.13
C ALA A 88 -6.95 6.36 5.05
N SER A 89 -5.84 7.07 5.20
CA SER A 89 -5.77 8.31 5.99
C SER A 89 -6.68 9.42 5.44
N LEU A 90 -6.73 9.59 4.11
CA LEU A 90 -7.66 10.55 3.48
C LEU A 90 -9.13 10.17 3.70
N SER A 91 -9.48 8.88 3.65
CA SER A 91 -10.83 8.40 3.94
C SER A 91 -11.23 8.65 5.39
N ILE A 92 -10.34 8.42 6.35
CA ILE A 92 -10.57 8.70 7.77
C ILE A 92 -10.77 10.20 8.00
N LEU A 93 -9.93 11.04 7.38
CA LEU A 93 -10.04 12.49 7.48
C LEU A 93 -11.39 12.99 6.94
N ARG A 94 -11.86 12.44 5.81
CA ARG A 94 -13.18 12.74 5.25
C ARG A 94 -14.32 12.33 6.19
N LEU A 95 -14.24 11.15 6.79
CA LEU A 95 -15.24 10.67 7.75
C LEU A 95 -15.29 11.57 8.99
N PHE A 96 -14.12 11.95 9.51
CA PHE A 96 -14.02 12.84 10.66
C PHE A 96 -14.61 14.22 10.36
N LEU A 97 -14.32 14.81 9.20
CA LEU A 97 -14.91 16.07 8.77
C LEU A 97 -16.43 15.95 8.56
N ALA A 98 -16.93 14.83 8.02
CA ALA A 98 -18.36 14.61 7.86
C ALA A 98 -19.09 14.51 9.21
N VAL A 99 -18.50 13.84 10.20
CA VAL A 99 -19.04 13.73 11.57
C VAL A 99 -18.96 15.07 12.30
N ALA A 100 -17.84 15.81 12.18
CA ALA A 100 -17.67 17.13 12.77
C ALA A 100 -18.58 18.20 12.12
N SER A 101 -19.04 17.96 10.90
CA SER A 101 -19.96 18.84 10.17
C SER A 101 -21.44 18.55 10.45
N VAL A 102 -21.78 17.57 11.30
CA VAL A 102 -23.15 17.39 11.81
C VAL A 102 -23.44 18.56 12.76
N PRO A 103 -24.31 19.52 12.40
CA PRO A 103 -24.64 20.60 13.30
C PRO A 103 -25.36 19.99 14.50
N SER A 104 -24.86 20.23 15.72
CA SER A 104 -25.59 19.94 16.95
C SER A 104 -26.97 20.56 16.83
N ASN A 105 -27.96 19.69 16.67
CA ASN A 105 -29.31 20.04 16.31
C ASN A 105 -29.92 20.86 17.45
N ARG A 106 -29.87 22.20 17.35
CA ARG A 106 -30.47 23.16 18.31
C ARG A 106 -31.96 22.88 18.56
N TYR A 107 -32.59 22.10 17.70
CA TYR A 107 -33.98 21.64 17.83
C TYR A 107 -34.22 20.65 18.98
N VAL A 108 -33.21 19.87 19.42
CA VAL A 108 -33.41 18.87 20.49
C VAL A 108 -33.39 19.52 21.88
N LEU A 109 -32.60 20.58 22.07
CA LEU A 109 -32.58 21.38 23.30
C LEU A 109 -33.90 22.17 23.48
N ASP A 110 -34.45 22.71 22.40
CA ASP A 110 -35.68 23.53 22.47
C ASP A 110 -36.93 22.67 22.76
N MET A 111 -36.92 21.39 22.36
CA MET A 111 -37.99 20.44 22.66
C MET A 111 -37.97 20.00 24.13
N ALA A 112 -36.79 19.85 24.74
CA ALA A 112 -36.64 19.51 26.16
C ALA A 112 -37.05 20.68 27.09
N HIS A 113 -36.89 21.93 26.66
CA HIS A 113 -37.34 23.09 27.43
C HIS A 113 -38.87 23.32 27.38
N ARG A 114 -39.59 22.73 26.42
CA ARG A 114 -41.07 22.82 26.36
C ARG A 114 -41.79 21.78 27.21
N THR A 115 -41.23 20.59 27.40
CA THR A 115 -41.84 19.53 28.23
C THR A 115 -41.76 19.83 29.73
N VAL A 116 -40.81 20.64 30.19
CA VAL A 116 -40.69 21.03 31.61
C VAL A 116 -41.63 22.18 31.98
N ARG A 117 -42.17 22.94 31.01
CA ARG A 117 -43.05 24.10 31.27
C ARG A 117 -44.55 23.80 31.34
N GLN A 118 -44.98 22.56 31.05
CA GLN A 118 -46.39 22.15 31.13
C GLN A 118 -46.77 21.44 32.45
N SER A 119 -45.83 21.26 33.38
CA SER A 119 -46.07 20.55 34.66
C SER A 119 -46.14 21.47 35.89
N SER A 120 -46.42 22.76 35.73
CA SER A 120 -46.61 23.67 36.87
C SER A 120 -47.65 24.73 36.53
N TYR A 121 -48.49 25.09 37.51
CA TYR A 121 -49.76 25.84 37.48
C TYR A 121 -51.01 24.93 37.41
N GLU A 122 -51.42 24.25 38.49
CA GLU A 122 -52.20 24.72 39.70
C GLU A 122 -53.73 24.73 39.44
N PRO A 123 -54.65 24.69 40.44
CA PRO A 123 -54.59 24.29 41.86
C PRO A 123 -55.77 23.39 42.33
N VAL A 124 -55.72 22.98 43.60
CA VAL A 124 -56.83 22.38 44.38
C VAL A 124 -57.86 23.45 44.77
N THR A 125 -59.16 23.17 44.58
CA THR A 125 -60.24 23.70 45.45
C THR A 125 -61.39 22.71 45.57
N MET A 126 -61.81 22.45 46.81
CA MET A 126 -62.96 21.63 47.22
C MET A 126 -64.31 22.23 46.79
N GLY A 127 -65.30 21.35 46.64
CA GLY A 127 -66.73 21.64 46.56
C GLY A 127 -67.51 20.33 46.58
#